data_AF-E0IG37-F1
#
_entry.id   AF-E0IG37-F1
#
_cell.length_a   1.000
_cell.length_b   1.000
_cell.length_c   1.000
_cell.angle_alpha   90.00
_cell.angle_beta   90.00
_cell.angle_gamma   90.00
#
_symmetry.space_group_name_H-M   'P 1'
#
loop_
_entity.id
_entity.type
_entity.pdbx_description
1 polymer ?
#
loop_
_entity_poly.entity_id
_entity_poly.type
_entity_poly.pdbx_seq_one_letter_code
_entity_poly.pdbx_strand_id
1 'polypeptide(L)' 'MSKKEHTAAIDDYIHFYNHERLQAKLNGLSPMEFRTKAA' A
#
# COMPACT_ATOMS: atom_id res chain seq x y z
N MET A 1 7.89 21.61 12.65
CA MET A 1 7.13 20.72 11.76
C MET A 1 5.74 20.56 12.33
N SER A 2 4.72 20.95 11.58
CA SER A 2 3.34 21.06 12.05
C SER A 2 2.62 19.73 11.87
N LYS A 3 1.71 19.35 12.78
CA LYS A 3 0.96 18.08 12.80
C LYS A 3 0.38 17.64 11.43
N LYS A 4 0.11 18.59 10.52
CA LYS A 4 -0.42 18.32 9.17
C LYS A 4 0.54 17.54 8.26
N GLU A 5 1.85 17.72 8.39
CA GLU A 5 2.83 17.05 7.52
C GLU A 5 2.99 15.57 7.85
N HIS A 6 2.73 15.19 9.10
CA HIS A 6 2.82 13.79 9.55
C HIS A 6 1.69 12.92 9.01
N THR A 7 0.51 13.50 8.78
CA THR A 7 -0.63 12.75 8.24
C THR A 7 -0.40 12.37 6.77
N ALA A 8 0.13 13.29 5.96
CA ALA A 8 0.41 13.02 4.54
C ALA A 8 1.40 11.87 4.35
N ALA A 9 2.49 11.84 5.12
CA ALA A 9 3.47 10.76 5.03
C ALA A 9 2.90 9.39 5.42
N ILE A 10 1.94 9.36 6.36
CA ILE A 10 1.26 8.13 6.76
C ILE A 10 0.29 7.68 5.66
N ASP A 11 -0.48 8.61 5.09
CA ASP A 11 -1.43 8.32 4.02
C ASP A 11 -0.71 7.79 2.77
N ASP A 12 0.41 8.41 2.40
CA ASP A 12 1.27 7.96 1.30
C ASP A 12 1.83 6.56 1.57
N TYR A 13 2.28 6.29 2.80
CA TYR A 13 2.78 4.97 3.18
C TYR A 13 1.68 3.91 3.12
N ILE A 14 0.47 4.23 3.57
CA ILE A 14 -0.69 3.34 3.49
C ILE A 14 -1.05 3.05 2.03
N HIS A 15 -1.03 4.06 1.16
CA HIS A 15 -1.29 3.89 -0.27
C HIS A 15 -0.25 2.97 -0.92
N PHE A 16 1.03 3.29 -0.73
CA PHE A 16 2.15 2.47 -1.21
C PHE A 16 2.00 1.02 -0.74
N TYR A 17 1.75 0.80 0.55
CA TYR A 17 1.66 -0.55 1.12
C TYR A 17 0.53 -1.36 0.49
N ASN A 18 -0.63 -0.74 0.21
CA ASN A 18 -1.81 -1.43 -0.28
C ASN A 18 -1.80 -1.66 -1.79
N HIS A 19 -1.25 -0.71 -2.56
CA HIS A 19 -1.43 -0.66 -4.02
C HIS A 19 -0.14 -0.85 -4.82
N GLU A 20 1.00 -0.44 -4.28
CA GLU A 20 2.24 -0.38 -5.06
C GLU A 20 3.27 -1.41 -4.61
N ARG A 21 3.20 -1.84 -3.34
CA ARG A 21 4.16 -2.78 -2.78
C ARG A 21 3.98 -4.18 -3.39
N LEU A 22 4.83 -4.50 -4.35
CA LEU A 22 4.87 -5.84 -4.95
C LEU A 22 5.44 -6.85 -3.95
N GLN A 23 4.78 -8.02 -3.85
CA GLN A 23 5.22 -9.09 -2.96
C GLN A 23 5.50 -10.37 -3.72
N ALA A 24 6.74 -10.89 -3.63
CA ALA A 24 7.12 -12.15 -4.27
C ALA A 24 6.20 -13.32 -3.85
N LYS A 25 5.79 -13.37 -2.56
CA LYS A 25 4.84 -14.35 -2.04
C LYS A 25 3.44 -14.27 -2.67
N LEU A 26 3.09 -13.14 -3.26
CA LEU A 26 1.82 -12.90 -3.96
C LEU A 26 2.01 -12.96 -5.48
N ASN A 27 3.04 -13.67 -5.96
CA ASN A 27 3.40 -13.74 -7.39
C ASN A 27 3.66 -12.36 -8.01
N GLY A 28 4.26 -11.46 -7.23
CA GLY A 28 4.56 -10.09 -7.69
C GLY A 28 3.37 -9.15 -7.69
N LEU A 29 2.22 -9.54 -7.13
CA LEU A 29 1.05 -8.66 -7.00
C LEU A 29 1.16 -7.76 -5.77
N SER A 30 0.51 -6.60 -5.83
CA SER A 30 0.23 -5.79 -4.65
C SER A 30 -0.83 -6.47 -3.75
N PRO A 31 -0.92 -6.08 -2.46
CA PRO A 31 -1.93 -6.64 -1.57
C PRO A 31 -3.37 -6.47 -2.06
N MET A 32 -3.70 -5.32 -2.65
CA MET A 32 -5.05 -5.09 -3.18
C MET A 32 -5.33 -5.95 -4.41
N GLU A 33 -4.40 -6.02 -5.37
CA GLU A 33 -4.57 -6.86 -6.56
C GLU A 33 -4.72 -8.35 -6.22
N PHE A 34 -3.98 -8.83 -5.22
CA PHE A 34 -4.11 -10.20 -4.74
C PHE A 34 -5.51 -10.45 -4.15
N ARG A 35 -6.04 -9.53 -3.34
CA ARG A 35 -7.42 -9.64 -2.80
C ARG A 35 -8.47 -9.65 -3.91
N THR A 36 -8.32 -8.81 -4.93
CA THR A 36 -9.24 -8.76 -6.07
C THR A 36 -9.23 -10.06 -6.88
N LYS A 37 -8.07 -10.73 -7.02
CA LYS A 37 -7.98 -12.03 -7.71
C LYS A 37 -8.46 -13.23 -6.87
N ALA A 38 -8.51 -13.07 -5.54
CA ALA A 38 -8.96 -14.11 -4.62
C ALA A 38 -10.48 -14.08 -4.35
N ALA A 39 -11.17 -13.01 -4.76
CA ALA A 39 -12.62 -12.88 -4.73
C ALA A 39 -13.27 -13.52 -5.97
#